data_AF-A0A848XVY7-F1
#
_entry.id   AF-A0A848XVY7-F1
#
_cell.length_a   1.000
_cell.length_b   1.000
_cell.length_c   1.000
_cell.angle_alpha   90.00
_cell.angle_beta   90.00
_cell.angle_gamma   90.00
#
_symmetry.space_group_name_H-M   'P 1'
#
loop_
_entity.id
_entity.type
_entity.pdbx_description
1 polymer ?
#
loop_
_entity_poly.entity_id
_entity_poly.type
_entity_poly.pdbx_seq_one_letter_code
_entity_poly.pdbx_strand_id
1 'polypeptide(L)'
;MLGRLVAAVWVSVVFLGCAQAQTPIEIADGRAERTGPAADLSVWEERAAFGQAARVARAYWQGRDTGFEEERRVLAVAEGAFTRPEAEQHAILFAMSLWPRCCPKMGLVVIEQGQLVHHVAFEDIAQDLMAVPDLDGDGRDELATLGWFGMGGQMSQSLALLAFSDDGLSGWGGTQLSNSACAAGQSGTTAARVLALPGPEFLVEHYTQASCEEPTWQPVGEAEPLHLVPPEESPYVELPTE
;
A
#
# COMPACT_ATOMS: atom_id res chain seq x y z
N MET A 1 -30.66 14.33 -66.57
CA MET A 1 -29.41 14.84 -65.98
C MET A 1 -29.74 15.90 -64.94
N LEU A 2 -29.84 15.54 -63.67
CA LEU A 2 -29.88 16.50 -62.56
C LEU A 2 -29.18 15.84 -61.37
N GLY A 3 -27.92 16.20 -61.14
CA GLY A 3 -27.11 15.73 -60.02
C GLY A 3 -27.30 16.65 -58.82
N ARG A 4 -27.64 16.08 -57.65
CA ARG A 4 -27.68 16.79 -56.37
C ARG A 4 -26.31 16.68 -55.70
N LEU A 5 -25.64 17.82 -55.53
CA LEU A 5 -24.52 17.96 -54.59
C LEU A 5 -25.08 18.11 -53.17
N VAL A 6 -24.65 17.25 -52.25
CA VAL A 6 -24.85 17.42 -50.80
C VAL A 6 -23.53 17.93 -50.23
N ALA A 7 -23.51 19.18 -49.79
CA ALA A 7 -22.37 19.77 -49.10
C ALA A 7 -22.37 19.30 -47.64
N ALA A 8 -21.37 18.52 -47.25
CA ALA A 8 -21.15 18.12 -45.86
C ALA A 8 -20.47 19.27 -45.11
N VAL A 9 -21.19 19.86 -44.14
CA VAL A 9 -20.64 20.85 -43.21
C VAL A 9 -19.94 20.09 -42.08
N TRP A 10 -18.61 20.15 -42.06
CA TRP A 10 -17.80 19.67 -40.94
C TRP A 10 -17.77 20.75 -39.85
N VAL A 11 -18.46 20.50 -38.74
CA VAL A 11 -18.37 21.33 -37.53
C VAL A 11 -17.19 20.81 -36.71
N SER A 12 -16.07 21.52 -36.73
CA SER A 12 -14.96 21.26 -35.81
C SER A 12 -15.34 21.74 -34.41
N VAL A 13 -15.76 20.80 -33.55
CA VAL A 13 -15.92 21.07 -32.11
C VAL A 13 -14.53 21.14 -31.50
N VAL A 14 -14.06 22.35 -31.22
CA VAL A 14 -12.85 22.58 -30.43
C VAL A 14 -13.21 22.32 -28.97
N PHE A 15 -12.84 21.15 -28.46
CA PHE A 15 -12.85 20.90 -27.02
C PHE A 15 -11.69 21.67 -26.40
N LEU A 16 -11.98 22.86 -25.88
CA LEU A 16 -11.14 23.50 -24.87
C LEU A 16 -11.18 22.60 -23.64
N GLY A 17 -10.21 21.68 -23.56
CA GLY A 17 -9.98 20.89 -22.36
C GLY A 17 -9.60 21.84 -21.23
N CYS A 18 -10.54 22.10 -20.32
CA CYS A 18 -10.18 22.63 -19.02
C CYS A 18 -9.26 21.58 -18.39
N ALA A 19 -7.97 21.91 -18.23
CA ALA A 19 -7.11 21.21 -17.30
C ALA A 19 -7.72 21.42 -15.91
N GLN A 20 -8.59 20.50 -15.50
CA GLN A 20 -9.06 20.46 -14.13
C GLN A 20 -7.81 20.20 -13.28
N ALA A 21 -7.46 21.16 -12.44
CA ALA A 21 -6.44 20.95 -11.42
C ALA A 21 -6.91 19.76 -10.57
N GLN A 22 -6.33 18.59 -10.82
CA GLN A 22 -6.63 17.39 -10.05
C GLN A 22 -6.12 17.65 -8.63
N THR A 23 -6.98 17.40 -7.65
CA THR A 23 -6.63 17.57 -6.25
C THR A 23 -5.69 16.42 -5.85
N PRO A 24 -4.59 16.70 -5.14
CA PRO A 24 -3.71 15.64 -4.64
C PRO A 24 -4.48 14.59 -3.85
N ILE A 25 -4.10 13.32 -4.00
CA ILE A 25 -4.69 12.19 -3.28
C ILE A 25 -3.86 11.98 -2.01
N GLU A 26 -4.50 11.96 -0.85
CA GLU A 26 -3.81 11.60 0.39
C GLU A 26 -3.58 10.08 0.43
N ILE A 27 -2.31 9.67 0.46
CA ILE A 27 -1.92 8.25 0.54
C ILE A 27 -1.93 7.80 1.99
N ALA A 28 -1.26 8.55 2.86
CA ALA A 28 -1.21 8.26 4.28
C ALA A 28 -0.87 9.51 5.10
N ASP A 29 -1.37 9.56 6.33
CA ASP A 29 -1.09 10.63 7.29
C ASP A 29 -0.66 10.05 8.63
N GLY A 30 0.61 10.22 9.00
CA GLY A 30 1.16 9.74 10.26
C GLY A 30 0.61 10.42 11.52
N ARG A 31 -0.22 11.45 11.36
CA ARG A 31 -0.97 12.11 12.45
C ARG A 31 -2.29 11.41 12.75
N ALA A 32 -2.84 10.69 11.78
CA ALA A 32 -4.15 10.09 11.90
C ALA A 32 -4.08 8.93 12.89
N GLU A 33 -4.82 9.05 13.99
CA GLU A 33 -5.11 7.89 14.82
C GLU A 33 -5.99 6.94 14.01
N ARG A 34 -5.73 5.64 14.09
CA ARG A 34 -6.61 4.63 13.49
C ARG A 34 -7.89 4.54 14.32
N THR A 35 -8.80 5.49 14.12
CA THR A 35 -10.07 5.59 14.83
C THR A 35 -11.13 4.80 14.09
N GLY A 36 -11.12 3.48 14.24
CA GLY A 36 -12.16 2.61 13.71
C GLY A 36 -12.12 1.27 14.42
N PRO A 37 -13.26 0.57 14.56
CA PRO A 37 -13.23 -0.81 14.99
C PRO A 37 -12.34 -1.60 14.02
N ALA A 38 -11.50 -2.48 14.55
CA ALA A 38 -10.78 -3.41 13.70
C ALA A 38 -11.81 -4.18 12.86
N ALA A 39 -11.61 -4.21 11.54
CA ALA A 39 -12.43 -5.02 10.67
C ALA A 39 -12.38 -6.48 11.13
N ASP A 40 -13.50 -7.19 11.01
CA ASP A 40 -13.50 -8.63 11.23
C ASP A 40 -12.86 -9.31 10.02
N LEU A 41 -11.61 -9.73 10.17
CA LEU A 41 -10.82 -10.37 9.13
C LEU A 41 -10.95 -11.90 9.13
N SER A 42 -11.65 -12.47 10.11
CA SER A 42 -11.74 -13.93 10.29
C SER A 42 -12.35 -14.64 9.07
N VAL A 43 -13.30 -13.99 8.40
CA VAL A 43 -13.95 -14.50 7.18
C VAL A 43 -12.95 -14.79 6.05
N TRP A 44 -11.80 -14.09 6.02
CA TRP A 44 -10.77 -14.30 5.01
C TRP A 44 -9.94 -15.53 5.28
N GLU A 45 -9.71 -15.87 6.56
CA GLU A 45 -8.95 -17.05 6.96
C GLU A 45 -9.65 -18.36 6.59
N GLU A 46 -10.97 -18.31 6.44
CA GLU A 46 -11.82 -19.44 6.07
C GLU A 46 -11.95 -19.64 4.56
N ARG A 47 -11.52 -18.66 3.74
CA ARG A 47 -11.63 -18.79 2.27
C ARG A 47 -10.66 -19.83 1.73
N ALA A 48 -11.15 -20.66 0.80
CA ALA A 48 -10.36 -21.74 0.19
C ALA A 48 -9.07 -21.24 -0.48
N ALA A 49 -9.14 -20.15 -1.24
CA ALA A 49 -7.99 -19.53 -1.90
C ALA A 49 -6.92 -19.04 -0.90
N PHE A 50 -7.33 -18.43 0.22
CA PHE A 50 -6.39 -18.07 1.29
C PHE A 50 -5.78 -19.31 1.95
N GLY A 51 -6.61 -20.33 2.23
CA GLY A 51 -6.15 -21.59 2.78
C GLY A 51 -5.13 -22.31 1.88
N GLN A 52 -5.25 -22.18 0.56
CA GLN A 52 -4.26 -22.64 -0.42
C GLN A 52 -2.96 -21.84 -0.31
N ALA A 53 -3.04 -20.51 -0.40
CA ALA A 53 -1.87 -19.64 -0.31
C ALA A 53 -1.08 -19.87 0.98
N ALA A 54 -1.76 -19.94 2.14
CA ALA A 54 -1.11 -20.19 3.43
C ALA A 54 -0.35 -21.52 3.47
N ARG A 55 -0.84 -22.59 2.81
CA ARG A 55 -0.11 -23.87 2.73
C ARG A 55 1.16 -23.73 1.89
N VAL A 56 1.09 -23.03 0.76
CA VAL A 56 2.24 -22.82 -0.14
C VAL A 56 3.27 -21.92 0.55
N ALA A 57 2.86 -20.82 1.19
CA ALA A 57 3.73 -19.94 1.96
C ALA A 57 4.39 -20.67 3.14
N ARG A 58 3.66 -21.53 3.85
CA ARG A 58 4.23 -22.37 4.91
C ARG A 58 5.37 -23.23 4.39
N ALA A 59 5.16 -23.95 3.28
CA ALA A 59 6.18 -24.80 2.70
C ALA A 59 7.42 -23.99 2.26
N TYR A 60 7.18 -22.82 1.66
CA TYR A 60 8.24 -21.88 1.27
C TYR A 60 9.11 -21.45 2.46
N TRP A 61 8.49 -20.99 3.55
CA TRP A 61 9.20 -20.49 4.73
C TRP A 61 9.89 -21.61 5.52
N GLN A 62 9.25 -22.76 5.70
CA GLN A 62 9.87 -23.94 6.34
C GLN A 62 11.12 -24.42 5.59
N GLY A 63 11.15 -24.28 4.26
CA GLY A 63 12.32 -24.63 3.45
C GLY A 63 13.50 -23.66 3.58
N ARG A 64 13.27 -22.45 4.10
CA ARG A 64 14.26 -21.37 4.20
C ARG A 64 14.73 -21.10 5.62
N ASP A 65 13.83 -21.26 6.58
CA ASP A 65 14.07 -20.95 7.98
C ASP A 65 13.76 -22.15 8.86
N THR A 66 14.81 -22.78 9.39
CA THR A 66 14.69 -23.92 10.31
C THR A 66 14.08 -23.55 11.65
N GLY A 67 14.05 -22.25 11.99
CA GLY A 67 13.40 -21.70 13.18
C GLY A 67 11.99 -21.19 12.90
N PHE A 68 11.39 -21.52 11.75
CA PHE A 68 10.03 -21.09 11.40
C PHE A 68 9.01 -21.62 12.41
N GLU A 69 8.39 -20.68 13.13
CA GLU A 69 7.26 -20.93 14.02
C GLU A 69 6.00 -20.32 13.39
N GLU A 70 5.04 -21.15 13.02
CA GLU A 70 3.87 -20.68 12.31
C GLU A 70 2.95 -19.83 13.21
N GLU A 71 2.67 -18.63 12.74
CA GLU A 71 1.67 -17.73 13.29
C GLU A 71 0.84 -17.15 12.13
N ARG A 72 -0.04 -17.99 11.58
CA ARG A 72 -0.90 -17.62 10.46
C ARG A 72 -1.98 -16.64 10.91
N ARG A 73 -1.97 -15.43 10.36
CA ARG A 73 -2.97 -14.40 10.66
C ARG A 73 -3.19 -13.45 9.49
N VAL A 74 -4.45 -13.18 9.13
CA VAL A 74 -4.78 -12.07 8.22
C VAL A 74 -4.63 -10.74 8.96
N LEU A 75 -3.87 -9.82 8.38
CA LEU A 75 -3.54 -8.52 9.00
C LEU A 75 -4.40 -7.39 8.42
N ALA A 76 -4.59 -7.39 7.10
CA ALA A 76 -5.38 -6.37 6.42
C ALA A 76 -5.89 -6.87 5.07
N VAL A 77 -6.94 -6.22 4.57
CA VAL A 77 -7.53 -6.48 3.26
C VAL A 77 -7.82 -5.15 2.59
N ALA A 78 -7.44 -5.03 1.32
CA ALA A 78 -7.75 -3.91 0.45
C ALA A 78 -8.58 -4.39 -0.75
N GLU A 79 -9.58 -3.60 -1.14
CA GLU A 79 -10.41 -3.82 -2.32
C GLU A 79 -9.95 -2.88 -3.43
N GLY A 80 -9.80 -3.39 -4.66
CA GLY A 80 -9.30 -2.62 -5.79
C GLY A 80 -9.03 -3.47 -7.04
N ALA A 81 -8.51 -2.84 -8.09
CA ALA A 81 -8.15 -3.43 -9.37
C ALA A 81 -6.63 -3.57 -9.50
N PHE A 82 -6.01 -4.46 -8.73
CA PHE A 82 -4.55 -4.47 -8.58
C PHE A 82 -3.78 -5.07 -9.75
N THR A 83 -4.29 -6.14 -10.36
CA THR A 83 -3.51 -6.91 -11.34
C THR A 83 -4.05 -6.78 -12.75
N ARG A 84 -5.21 -6.16 -12.90
CA ARG A 84 -5.86 -5.97 -14.19
C ARG A 84 -6.87 -4.81 -14.09
N PRO A 85 -6.98 -3.95 -15.12
CA PRO A 85 -7.92 -2.84 -15.08
C PRO A 85 -9.36 -3.25 -14.87
N GLU A 86 -10.07 -2.44 -14.07
CA GLU A 86 -11.49 -2.60 -13.73
C GLU A 86 -11.86 -3.93 -13.03
N ALA A 87 -10.86 -4.67 -12.54
CA ALA A 87 -11.10 -5.93 -11.84
C ALA A 87 -11.61 -5.69 -10.42
N GLU A 88 -12.54 -6.53 -9.96
CA GLU A 88 -12.99 -6.55 -8.56
C GLU A 88 -12.14 -7.56 -7.78
N GLN A 89 -11.06 -7.08 -7.17
CA GLN A 89 -10.10 -7.92 -6.48
C GLN A 89 -9.97 -7.55 -5.00
N HIS A 90 -9.49 -8.51 -4.23
CA HIS A 90 -9.14 -8.30 -2.83
C HIS A 90 -7.66 -8.67 -2.63
N ALA A 91 -6.85 -7.70 -2.25
CA ALA A 91 -5.50 -7.91 -1.80
C ALA A 91 -5.52 -8.19 -0.29
N ILE A 92 -4.87 -9.27 0.15
CA ILE A 92 -4.89 -9.74 1.53
C ILE A 92 -3.45 -9.83 2.02
N LEU A 93 -3.13 -9.01 3.01
CA LEU A 93 -1.87 -9.07 3.75
C LEU A 93 -2.00 -10.05 4.91
N PHE A 94 -1.04 -10.97 5.05
CA PHE A 94 -1.01 -11.92 6.16
C PHE A 94 0.39 -12.17 6.69
N ALA A 95 0.45 -12.51 7.98
CA ALA A 95 1.66 -13.05 8.62
C ALA A 95 1.62 -14.58 8.57
N MET A 96 2.80 -15.16 8.38
CA MET A 96 3.07 -16.60 8.52
C MET A 96 3.93 -16.91 9.74
N SER A 97 4.76 -15.96 10.18
CA SER A 97 5.52 -16.05 11.42
C SER A 97 5.92 -14.66 11.90
N LEU A 98 5.85 -14.40 13.20
CA LEU A 98 6.37 -13.17 13.82
C LEU A 98 7.83 -13.33 14.29
N TRP A 99 8.50 -14.44 13.98
CA TRP A 99 9.87 -14.71 14.39
C TRP A 99 10.85 -14.72 13.20
N PRO A 100 12.01 -14.04 13.29
CA PRO A 100 12.38 -13.07 14.32
C PRO A 100 11.55 -11.78 14.22
N ARG A 101 11.31 -11.11 15.36
CA ARG A 101 10.42 -9.93 15.43
C ARG A 101 10.82 -8.74 14.56
N CYS A 102 12.07 -8.69 14.10
CA CYS A 102 12.55 -7.62 13.23
C CYS A 102 12.09 -7.79 11.77
N CYS A 103 11.79 -9.02 11.35
CA CYS A 103 11.46 -9.36 9.96
C CYS A 103 10.39 -10.47 9.94
N PRO A 104 9.12 -10.16 10.28
CA PRO A 104 8.04 -11.12 10.15
C PRO A 104 8.03 -11.78 8.76
N LYS A 105 7.77 -13.09 8.72
CA LYS A 105 7.57 -13.82 7.48
C LYS A 105 6.15 -13.55 7.01
N MET A 106 6.01 -12.84 5.90
CA MET A 106 4.73 -12.33 5.42
C MET A 106 4.30 -13.00 4.12
N GLY A 107 3.05 -12.74 3.74
CA GLY A 107 2.59 -12.91 2.39
C GLY A 107 1.53 -11.90 2.00
N LEU A 108 1.40 -11.68 0.69
CA LEU A 108 0.37 -10.89 0.05
C LEU A 108 -0.27 -11.77 -1.01
N VAL A 109 -1.61 -11.87 -1.01
CA VAL A 109 -2.34 -12.57 -2.07
C VAL A 109 -3.36 -11.64 -2.68
N VAL A 110 -3.64 -11.84 -3.96
CA VAL A 110 -4.77 -11.20 -4.64
C VAL A 110 -5.79 -12.28 -4.98
N ILE A 111 -7.05 -12.04 -4.64
CA ILE A 111 -8.18 -12.94 -4.91
C ILE A 111 -9.20 -12.23 -5.79
N GLU A 112 -9.56 -12.87 -6.91
CA GLU A 112 -10.61 -12.43 -7.83
C GLU A 112 -11.65 -13.56 -7.95
N GLN A 113 -12.93 -13.24 -7.76
CA GLN A 113 -14.02 -14.23 -7.86
C GLN A 113 -13.80 -15.53 -7.05
N GLY A 114 -13.13 -15.41 -5.90
CA GLY A 114 -12.81 -16.52 -5.01
C GLY A 114 -11.64 -17.40 -5.45
N GLN A 115 -10.94 -17.05 -6.54
CA GLN A 115 -9.73 -17.70 -7.02
C GLN A 115 -8.49 -16.91 -6.62
N LEU A 116 -7.40 -17.62 -6.31
CA LEU A 116 -6.10 -17.03 -6.05
C LEU A 116 -5.47 -16.62 -7.39
N VAL A 117 -5.23 -15.33 -7.60
CA VAL A 117 -4.64 -14.82 -8.87
C VAL A 117 -3.17 -14.43 -8.74
N HIS A 118 -2.73 -13.96 -7.57
CA HIS A 118 -1.31 -13.70 -7.25
C HIS A 118 -1.00 -14.12 -5.82
N HIS A 119 0.25 -14.54 -5.59
CA HIS A 119 0.71 -14.98 -4.29
C HIS A 119 2.19 -14.66 -4.10
N VAL A 120 2.47 -13.75 -3.17
CA VAL A 120 3.83 -13.25 -2.92
C VAL A 120 4.22 -13.54 -1.49
N ALA A 121 5.45 -14.00 -1.28
CA ALA A 121 6.10 -14.07 0.03
C ALA A 121 7.22 -13.03 0.14
N PHE A 122 7.34 -12.41 1.32
CA PHE A 122 8.34 -11.40 1.62
C PHE A 122 8.55 -11.27 3.13
N GLU A 123 9.58 -10.53 3.55
CA GLU A 123 9.81 -10.19 4.95
C GLU A 123 9.68 -8.68 5.15
N ASP A 124 8.78 -8.25 6.02
CA ASP A 124 8.56 -6.84 6.33
C ASP A 124 7.80 -6.69 7.66
N ILE A 125 7.69 -5.47 8.17
CA ILE A 125 6.94 -5.09 9.37
C ILE A 125 5.53 -4.59 9.06
N ALA A 126 5.03 -4.82 7.83
CA ALA A 126 3.71 -4.41 7.39
C ALA A 126 2.61 -5.01 8.28
N GLN A 127 1.64 -4.20 8.66
CA GLN A 127 0.51 -4.58 9.51
C GLN A 127 -0.82 -4.02 8.99
N ASP A 128 -0.78 -3.07 8.06
CA ASP A 128 -1.95 -2.57 7.35
C ASP A 128 -1.72 -2.60 5.84
N LEU A 129 -2.84 -2.56 5.11
CA LEU A 129 -2.87 -2.56 3.66
C LEU A 129 -4.03 -1.69 3.18
N MET A 130 -3.77 -0.82 2.21
CA MET A 130 -4.80 -0.02 1.56
C MET A 130 -4.59 -0.01 0.05
N ALA A 131 -5.70 0.12 -0.69
CA ALA A 131 -5.66 0.41 -2.11
C ALA A 131 -5.35 1.89 -2.32
N VAL A 132 -4.51 2.17 -3.30
CA VAL A 132 -4.19 3.50 -3.77
C VAL A 132 -4.70 3.58 -5.21
N PRO A 133 -5.50 4.59 -5.58
CA PRO A 133 -5.99 4.71 -6.95
C PRO A 133 -4.82 4.83 -7.93
N ASP A 134 -4.96 4.20 -9.10
CA ASP A 134 -4.02 4.23 -10.23
C ASP A 134 -3.22 5.55 -10.35
N LEU A 135 -1.95 5.48 -9.99
CA LEU A 135 -1.03 6.61 -9.94
C LEU A 135 -0.22 6.76 -11.23
N ASP A 136 0.11 5.66 -11.91
CA ASP A 136 0.93 5.68 -13.13
C ASP A 136 0.12 5.66 -14.43
N GLY A 137 -1.19 5.46 -14.36
CA GLY A 137 -2.13 5.50 -15.46
C GLY A 137 -2.24 4.20 -16.25
N ASP A 138 -1.77 3.06 -15.71
CA ASP A 138 -1.87 1.76 -16.36
C ASP A 138 -3.26 1.08 -16.21
N GLY A 139 -4.15 1.72 -15.45
CA GLY A 139 -5.50 1.26 -15.15
C GLY A 139 -5.60 0.32 -13.95
N ARG A 140 -4.50 0.07 -13.23
CA ARG A 140 -4.45 -0.77 -12.03
C ARG A 140 -4.26 0.09 -10.80
N ASP A 141 -4.89 -0.31 -9.70
CA ASP A 141 -4.67 0.32 -8.41
C ASP A 141 -3.32 -0.15 -7.81
N GLU A 142 -2.57 0.77 -7.21
CA GLU A 142 -1.43 0.47 -6.37
C GLU A 142 -1.86 0.03 -4.97
N LEU A 143 -0.88 -0.42 -4.19
CA LEU A 143 -1.04 -0.79 -2.79
C LEU A 143 -0.11 0.06 -1.92
N ALA A 144 -0.62 0.45 -0.75
CA ALA A 144 0.19 1.01 0.33
C ALA A 144 0.17 0.06 1.52
N THR A 145 1.35 -0.33 2.01
CA THR A 145 1.48 -1.01 3.30
C THR A 145 1.89 -0.03 4.39
N LEU A 146 1.32 -0.21 5.58
CA LEU A 146 1.76 0.50 6.77
C LEU A 146 2.41 -0.47 7.75
N GLY A 147 3.59 -0.11 8.23
CA GLY A 147 4.32 -0.86 9.24
C GLY A 147 4.48 -0.05 10.51
N TRP A 148 4.46 -0.72 11.67
CA TRP A 148 4.80 -0.11 12.95
C TRP A 148 5.92 -0.89 13.60
N PHE A 149 6.91 -0.16 14.10
CA PHE A 149 8.04 -0.74 14.81
C PHE A 149 8.26 0.02 16.11
N GLY A 150 8.57 -0.71 17.19
CA GLY A 150 8.83 -0.08 18.47
C GLY A 150 9.90 -0.80 19.27
N MET A 151 10.82 -0.02 19.84
CA MET A 151 11.89 -0.52 20.71
C MET A 151 12.24 0.54 21.75
N GLY A 152 12.36 0.12 23.02
CA GLY A 152 12.85 1.00 24.09
C GLY A 152 11.98 2.23 24.36
N GLY A 153 10.68 2.18 24.07
CA GLY A 153 9.76 3.32 24.24
C GLY A 153 9.73 4.29 23.06
N GLN A 154 10.50 4.02 21.99
CA GLN A 154 10.33 4.66 20.70
C GLN A 154 9.39 3.83 19.82
N MET A 155 8.55 4.50 19.05
CA MET A 155 7.61 3.92 18.09
C MET A 155 7.70 4.69 16.78
N SER A 156 7.84 3.99 15.67
CA SER A 156 7.81 4.53 14.32
C SER A 156 6.71 3.88 13.51
N GLN A 157 6.20 4.64 12.55
CA GLN A 157 5.32 4.15 11.49
C GLN A 157 5.97 4.42 10.15
N SER A 158 5.90 3.47 9.23
CA SER A 158 6.39 3.58 7.86
C SER A 158 5.29 3.28 6.84
N LEU A 159 5.44 3.86 5.67
CA LEU A 159 4.68 3.58 4.45
C LEU A 159 5.62 2.91 3.44
N ALA A 160 5.13 1.91 2.72
CA ALA A 160 5.72 1.49 1.45
C ALA A 160 4.64 1.46 0.36
N LEU A 161 4.98 1.92 -0.85
CA LEU A 161 4.13 1.82 -2.03
C LEU A 161 4.57 0.64 -2.90
N LEU A 162 3.59 -0.11 -3.36
CA LEU A 162 3.75 -1.34 -4.13
C LEU A 162 2.83 -1.32 -5.36
N ALA A 163 3.26 -1.92 -6.45
CA ALA A 163 2.44 -2.08 -7.65
C ALA A 163 2.64 -3.46 -8.27
N PHE A 164 1.56 -4.03 -8.82
CA PHE A 164 1.64 -5.23 -9.64
C PHE A 164 1.85 -4.88 -11.10
N SER A 165 2.88 -5.45 -11.69
CA SER A 165 3.16 -5.38 -13.12
C SER A 165 3.05 -6.77 -13.76
N ASP A 166 3.30 -6.86 -15.06
CA ASP A 166 3.40 -8.15 -15.75
C ASP A 166 4.57 -9.01 -15.23
N ASP A 167 5.57 -8.40 -14.60
CA ASP A 167 6.71 -9.07 -13.97
C ASP A 167 6.45 -9.45 -12.50
N GLY A 168 5.26 -9.17 -11.97
CA GLY A 168 4.85 -9.44 -10.59
C GLY A 168 4.84 -8.18 -9.70
N LEU A 169 4.85 -8.40 -8.38
CA LEU A 169 4.84 -7.32 -7.39
C LEU A 169 6.20 -6.63 -7.30
N SER A 170 6.18 -5.30 -7.35
CA SER A 170 7.36 -4.44 -7.16
C SER A 170 7.08 -3.37 -6.11
N GLY A 171 8.14 -2.91 -5.44
CA GLY A 171 8.07 -1.79 -4.51
C GLY A 171 8.56 -0.50 -5.17
N TRP A 172 7.80 0.57 -5.05
CA TRP A 172 8.19 1.91 -5.51
C TRP A 172 9.06 2.66 -4.50
N GLY A 173 9.16 2.12 -3.29
CA GLY A 173 9.90 2.70 -2.17
C GLY A 173 8.96 3.03 -1.02
N GLY A 174 9.49 3.72 -0.02
CA GLY A 174 8.75 4.03 1.19
C GLY A 174 9.31 5.24 1.93
N THR A 175 8.59 5.65 2.97
CA THR A 175 9.00 6.75 3.85
C THR A 175 8.51 6.53 5.26
N GLN A 176 9.13 7.20 6.23
CA GLN A 176 8.65 7.22 7.60
C GLN A 176 7.48 8.20 7.73
N LEU A 177 6.34 7.71 8.21
CA LEU A 177 5.15 8.52 8.45
C LEU A 177 5.15 9.15 9.84
N SER A 178 5.65 8.47 10.86
CA SER A 178 5.71 9.06 12.20
C SER A 178 6.84 8.48 13.04
N ASN A 179 7.26 9.27 14.03
CA ASN A 179 8.22 8.87 15.04
C ASN A 179 7.84 9.49 16.39
N SER A 180 7.56 8.66 17.39
CA SER A 180 7.35 9.08 18.75
C SER A 180 8.37 8.44 19.68
N ALA A 181 9.04 9.25 20.51
CA ALA A 181 9.91 8.77 21.57
C ALA A 181 9.35 9.09 22.97
N CYS A 182 8.05 9.35 23.05
CA CYS A 182 7.37 9.77 24.27
C CYS A 182 7.44 8.73 25.39
N ALA A 183 7.25 7.44 25.07
CA ALA A 183 7.37 6.38 26.06
C ALA A 183 8.82 6.11 26.49
N ALA A 184 9.81 6.65 25.77
CA ALA A 184 11.21 6.66 26.16
C ALA A 184 11.59 7.89 27.02
N GLY A 185 10.63 8.76 27.36
CA GLY A 185 10.86 9.97 28.13
C GLY A 185 11.49 11.12 27.33
N GLN A 186 11.52 11.03 26.00
CA GLN A 186 11.91 12.15 25.14
C GLN A 186 10.68 13.02 24.82
N SER A 187 10.93 14.28 24.49
CA SER A 187 9.86 15.23 24.14
C SER A 187 9.51 15.17 22.66
N GLY A 188 8.20 15.21 22.38
CA GLY A 188 7.66 15.48 21.06
C GLY A 188 7.52 14.26 20.16
N THR A 189 6.85 14.47 19.04
CA THR A 189 6.59 13.47 18.01
C THR A 189 6.68 14.16 16.65
N THR A 190 7.22 13.47 15.65
CA THR A 190 7.17 13.92 14.25
C THR A 190 6.16 13.07 13.46
N ALA A 191 5.54 13.69 12.47
CA ALA A 191 4.70 13.01 11.50
C ALA A 191 4.90 13.58 10.10
N ALA A 192 4.51 12.81 9.11
CA ALA A 192 4.47 13.17 7.71
C ALA A 192 3.11 12.78 7.12
N ARG A 193 2.62 13.63 6.22
CA ARG A 193 1.49 13.34 5.34
C ARG A 193 2.01 13.21 3.92
N VAL A 194 1.73 12.08 3.27
CA VAL A 194 2.14 11.79 1.90
C VAL A 194 0.95 12.00 0.97
N LEU A 195 1.17 12.82 -0.06
CA LEU A 195 0.19 13.15 -1.08
C LEU A 195 0.72 12.66 -2.43
N ALA A 196 -0.11 11.97 -3.21
CA ALA A 196 0.17 11.70 -4.61
C ALA A 196 -0.41 12.82 -5.48
N LEU A 197 0.40 13.27 -6.42
CA LEU A 197 -0.03 14.14 -7.52
C LEU A 197 -0.45 13.27 -8.71
N PRO A 198 -1.12 13.84 -9.72
CA PRO A 198 -1.32 13.14 -10.98
C PRO A 198 -0.01 12.67 -11.61
N GLY A 199 0.12 11.37 -11.88
CA GLY A 199 1.35 10.74 -12.32
C GLY A 199 2.23 10.25 -11.15
N PRO A 200 3.47 9.78 -11.42
CA PRO A 200 4.35 9.19 -10.41
C PRO A 200 5.08 10.24 -9.55
N GLU A 201 4.38 11.33 -9.17
CA GLU A 201 4.94 12.43 -8.38
C GLU A 201 4.28 12.47 -7.00
N PHE A 202 5.09 12.69 -5.97
CA PHE A 202 4.63 12.73 -4.58
C PHE A 202 5.07 14.02 -3.91
N LEU A 203 4.23 14.49 -2.99
CA LEU A 203 4.57 15.53 -2.03
C LEU A 203 4.54 14.94 -0.61
N VAL A 204 5.38 15.49 0.25
CA VAL A 204 5.36 15.24 1.69
C VAL A 204 5.20 16.54 2.45
N GLU A 205 4.30 16.52 3.43
CA GLU A 205 4.16 17.60 4.41
C GLU A 205 4.61 17.08 5.77
N HIS A 206 5.42 17.87 6.48
CA HIS A 206 5.95 17.50 7.79
C HIS A 206 5.22 18.19 8.93
N TYR A 207 5.11 17.49 10.06
CA TYR A 207 4.41 17.96 11.24
C TYR A 207 5.17 17.59 12.52
N THR A 208 5.01 18.41 13.54
CA THR A 208 5.58 18.18 14.88
C THR A 208 4.58 18.46 15.98
N GLN A 209 4.67 17.68 17.06
CA GLN A 209 4.18 18.03 18.39
C GLN A 209 5.40 18.38 19.25
N ALA A 210 5.40 19.54 19.94
CA ALA A 210 6.57 19.97 20.70
C ALA A 210 6.75 19.17 21.99
N SER A 211 5.65 18.63 22.53
CA SER A 211 5.66 17.75 23.71
C SER A 211 4.71 16.57 23.52
N CYS A 212 4.87 15.56 24.37
CA CYS A 212 4.07 14.34 24.35
C CYS A 212 2.66 14.49 24.92
N GLU A 213 2.40 15.62 25.56
CA GLU A 213 1.10 15.97 26.15
C GLU A 213 0.30 16.91 25.22
N GLU A 214 0.94 17.42 24.16
CA GLU A 214 0.30 18.32 23.20
C GLU A 214 -0.51 17.54 22.16
N PRO A 215 -1.82 17.78 22.05
CA PRO A 215 -2.66 17.09 21.08
C PRO A 215 -2.55 17.69 19.67
N THR A 216 -1.93 18.88 19.53
CA THR A 216 -1.99 19.67 18.29
C THR A 216 -0.72 19.50 17.46
N TRP A 217 -0.91 19.06 16.22
CA TRP A 217 0.15 19.02 15.22
C TRP A 217 0.40 20.41 14.63
N GLN A 218 1.67 20.81 14.57
CA GLN A 218 2.11 22.02 13.90
C GLN A 218 2.81 21.66 12.59
N PRO A 219 2.46 22.28 11.44
CA PRO A 219 3.18 22.06 10.19
C PRO A 219 4.61 22.59 10.28
N VAL A 220 5.52 21.90 9.63
CA VAL A 220 6.95 22.26 9.53
C VAL A 220 7.24 22.57 8.07
N GLY A 221 7.26 23.86 7.73
CA GLY A 221 7.57 24.32 6.37
C GLY A 221 6.43 24.17 5.36
N GLU A 222 6.78 24.23 4.08
CA GLU A 222 5.90 23.97 2.95
C GLU A 222 5.98 22.49 2.54
N ALA A 223 5.05 22.02 1.70
CA ALA A 223 5.12 20.68 1.14
C ALA A 223 6.35 20.55 0.21
N GLU A 224 7.06 19.43 0.31
CA GLU A 224 8.29 19.17 -0.47
C GLU A 224 8.09 17.97 -1.41
N PRO A 225 8.78 17.92 -2.56
CA PRO A 225 8.80 16.73 -3.39
C PRO A 225 9.33 15.51 -2.62
N LEU A 226 8.60 14.40 -2.66
CA LEU A 226 9.01 13.12 -2.10
C LEU A 226 9.51 12.21 -3.22
N HIS A 227 10.79 11.87 -3.18
CA HIS A 227 11.36 10.87 -4.07
C HIS A 227 11.35 9.51 -3.39
N LEU A 228 10.43 8.64 -3.81
CA LEU A 228 10.43 7.26 -3.39
C LEU A 228 11.52 6.50 -4.16
N VAL A 229 12.34 5.77 -3.42
CA VAL A 229 13.46 5.01 -3.97
C VAL A 229 13.11 3.53 -3.87
N PRO A 230 12.89 2.83 -5.00
CA PRO A 230 12.72 1.39 -5.03
C PRO A 230 13.92 0.68 -4.37
N PRO A 231 13.71 -0.47 -3.71
CA PRO A 231 14.82 -1.27 -3.22
C PRO A 231 15.67 -1.78 -4.39
N GLU A 232 17.00 -1.91 -4.18
CA GLU A 232 17.92 -2.37 -5.23
C GLU A 232 17.62 -3.80 -5.71
N GLU A 233 17.14 -4.66 -4.80
CA GLU A 233 16.68 -6.00 -5.07
C GLU A 233 15.23 -6.14 -4.63
N SER A 234 14.41 -6.83 -5.43
CA SER A 234 13.02 -7.09 -5.04
C SER A 234 13.00 -8.08 -3.85
N PRO A 235 12.45 -7.69 -2.69
CA PRO A 235 12.26 -8.60 -1.56
C PRO A 235 11.05 -9.54 -1.77
N TYR A 236 10.33 -9.38 -2.88
CA TYR A 236 9.07 -10.06 -3.18
C TYR A 236 9.34 -11.32 -4.01
N VAL A 237 8.92 -12.47 -3.48
CA VAL A 237 9.06 -13.75 -4.16
C VAL A 237 7.69 -14.28 -4.53
N GLU A 238 7.42 -14.36 -5.84
CA GLU A 238 6.19 -14.98 -6.35
C GLU A 238 6.17 -16.47 -6.03
N LEU A 239 5.02 -16.95 -5.58
CA LEU A 239 4.73 -18.32 -5.19
C LEU A 239 3.62 -18.89 -6.10
N PRO A 240 3.55 -20.23 -6.26
CA PRO A 240 2.50 -20.85 -7.06
C PRO A 240 1.08 -20.51 -6.58
N THR A 241 0.19 -20.36 -7.55
CA THR A 241 -1.25 -20.10 -7.37
C THR A 241 -2.14 -21.32 -7.66
N GLU A 242 -1.55 -22.42 -8.13
CA GLU A 242 -2.22 -23.72 -8.43
C GLU A 242 -1.81 -24.82 -7.45
#